data_AF-A0A229P275-F1
#
_entry.id   AF-A0A229P275-F1
#
_cell.length_a   1.000
_cell.length_b   1.000
_cell.length_c   1.000
_cell.angle_alpha   90.00
_cell.angle_beta   90.00
_cell.angle_gamma   90.00
#
_symmetry.space_group_name_H-M   'P 1'
#
loop_
_entity.id
_entity.type
_entity.pdbx_description
1 polymer ?
#
loop_
_entity_poly.entity_id
_entity_poly.type
_entity_poly.pdbx_seq_one_letter_code
_entity_poly.pdbx_strand_id
1 'polypeptide(L)'
;MRKPLERFKQELDHQGKLQGRESVLIAFDHLLDLLDEHVEMHRLEIGARSINGEKSKGEVETAIREESDFFRSAVNTVIERTIADLIHRGDKEWKKFYERVE
;
A
#
# COMPACT_ATOMS: atom_id res chain seq x y z
N MET A 1 1.63 -5.12 -6.50
CA MET A 1 1.64 -4.73 -5.07
C MET A 1 0.90 -5.68 -4.13
N ARG A 2 0.18 -6.70 -4.61
CA ARG A 2 -0.63 -7.56 -3.75
C ARG A 2 0.14 -8.68 -3.02
N LYS A 3 1.37 -8.99 -3.45
CA LYS A 3 2.20 -10.06 -2.85
C LYS A 3 2.41 -9.89 -1.32
N PRO A 4 2.74 -8.70 -0.79
CA PRO A 4 2.80 -8.47 0.65
C PRO A 4 1.45 -8.73 1.32
N LEU A 5 0.35 -8.15 0.81
CA LEU A 5 -0.99 -8.34 1.38
C LEU A 5 -1.42 -9.82 1.42
N GLU A 6 -1.15 -10.58 0.36
CA GLU A 6 -1.43 -12.03 0.31
C GLU A 6 -0.58 -12.81 1.31
N ARG A 7 0.72 -12.50 1.42
CA ARG A 7 1.58 -13.09 2.44
C ARG A 7 1.03 -12.81 3.84
N PHE A 8 0.54 -11.61 4.09
CA PHE A 8 -0.01 -11.25 5.39
C PHE A 8 -1.36 -11.90 5.69
N LYS A 9 -2.22 -12.05 4.67
CA LYS A 9 -3.45 -12.83 4.78
C LYS A 9 -3.14 -14.27 5.19
N GLN A 10 -2.13 -14.89 4.58
CA GLN A 10 -1.67 -16.23 4.95
C GLN A 10 -1.15 -16.30 6.39
N GLU A 11 -0.39 -15.29 6.84
CA GLU A 11 0.11 -15.23 8.21
C GLU A 11 -1.02 -15.11 9.24
N LEU A 12 -2.01 -14.24 8.98
CA LEU A 12 -3.18 -14.10 9.84
C LEU A 12 -4.01 -15.38 9.90
N ASP A 13 -4.15 -16.08 8.78
CA ASP A 13 -4.87 -17.35 8.70
C ASP A 13 -4.14 -18.45 9.48
N HIS A 14 -2.83 -18.58 9.28
CA HIS A 14 -1.98 -19.53 10.00
C HIS A 14 -2.03 -19.34 11.52
N GLN A 15 -2.13 -18.10 11.99
CA GLN A 15 -2.27 -17.79 13.42
C GLN A 15 -3.71 -17.88 13.95
N GLY A 16 -4.69 -18.25 13.12
CA GLY A 16 -6.10 -18.30 13.51
C GLY A 16 -6.70 -16.93 13.81
N LYS A 17 -6.10 -15.85 13.28
CA LYS A 17 -6.50 -14.45 13.51
C LYS A 17 -7.18 -13.83 12.30
N LEU A 18 -7.36 -14.56 11.20
CA LEU A 18 -8.05 -14.02 10.03
C LEU A 18 -9.55 -13.76 10.29
N GLN A 19 -10.21 -14.64 11.04
CA GLN A 19 -11.65 -14.57 11.29
C GLN A 19 -12.05 -13.26 11.99
N GLY A 20 -12.99 -12.53 11.39
CA GLY A 20 -13.50 -11.25 11.90
C GLY A 20 -12.61 -10.04 11.57
N ARG A 21 -11.58 -10.22 10.73
CA ARG A 21 -10.64 -9.17 10.30
C ARG A 21 -10.54 -9.05 8.78
N GLU A 22 -11.39 -9.77 8.04
CA GLU A 22 -11.41 -9.81 6.58
C GLU A 22 -11.68 -8.42 5.97
N SER A 23 -12.49 -7.61 6.65
CA SER A 23 -12.81 -6.24 6.23
C SER A 23 -11.58 -5.32 6.18
N VAL A 24 -10.60 -5.51 7.06
CA VAL A 24 -9.35 -4.74 7.06
C VAL A 24 -8.51 -5.09 5.83
N LEU A 25 -8.44 -6.37 5.47
CA LEU A 25 -7.73 -6.82 4.28
C LEU A 25 -8.40 -6.30 3.00
N ILE A 26 -9.74 -6.30 2.95
CA ILE A 26 -10.51 -5.72 1.85
C ILE A 26 -10.24 -4.22 1.73
N ALA A 27 -10.20 -3.49 2.85
CA ALA A 27 -9.90 -2.06 2.83
C ALA A 27 -8.48 -1.78 2.29
N PHE A 28 -7.50 -2.63 2.63
CA PHE A 28 -6.16 -2.53 2.05
C PHE A 28 -6.12 -2.87 0.56
N ASP A 29 -6.90 -3.84 0.10
CA ASP A 29 -7.00 -4.14 -1.33
C ASP A 29 -7.58 -2.95 -2.12
N HIS A 30 -8.67 -2.34 -1.64
CA HIS A 30 -9.24 -1.13 -2.24
C HIS A 30 -8.24 0.05 -2.27
N LEU A 31 -7.42 0.20 -1.23
CA LEU A 31 -6.40 1.25 -1.20
C LEU A 31 -5.30 0.99 -2.25
N LEU A 32 -4.90 -0.27 -2.45
CA LEU A 32 -3.96 -0.65 -3.48
C LEU A 32 -4.55 -0.48 -4.89
N ASP A 33 -5.84 -0.77 -5.07
CA ASP A 33 -6.58 -0.50 -6.31
C ASP A 33 -6.54 0.99 -6.65
N LEU A 34 -6.87 1.86 -5.69
CA LEU A 34 -6.85 3.30 -5.89
C LEU A 34 -5.47 3.84 -6.32
N LEU A 35 -4.38 3.28 -5.77
CA LEU A 35 -3.02 3.64 -6.17
C LEU A 35 -2.69 3.18 -7.61
N ASP A 36 -3.11 1.97 -7.98
CA ASP A 36 -2.91 1.48 -9.35
C ASP A 36 -3.75 2.28 -10.35
N GLU A 37 -4.99 2.64 -9.99
CA GLU A 37 -5.87 3.50 -10.80
C GLU A 37 -5.26 4.89 -11.00
N HIS A 38 -4.73 5.52 -9.95
CA HIS A 38 -4.10 6.83 -10.06
C HIS A 38 -2.93 6.82 -11.06
N VAL A 39 -2.08 5.79 -11.00
CA VAL A 39 -0.93 5.63 -11.90
C VAL A 39 -1.38 5.38 -13.34
N GLU A 40 -2.43 4.58 -13.52
CA GLU A 40 -2.98 4.31 -14.86
C GLU A 40 -3.65 5.56 -15.46
N MET A 41 -4.41 6.33 -14.67
CA MET A 41 -4.98 7.60 -15.10
C MET A 41 -3.89 8.56 -15.57
N HIS A 42 -2.81 8.71 -14.80
CA HIS A 42 -1.67 9.54 -15.22
C HIS A 42 -1.07 9.06 -16.55
N ARG A 43 -0.88 7.74 -16.71
CA ARG A 43 -0.39 7.16 -17.97
C ARG A 43 -1.31 7.49 -19.16
N LEU A 44 -2.62 7.40 -18.99
CA LEU A 44 -3.61 7.72 -20.02
C LEU A 44 -3.58 9.22 -20.37
N GLU A 45 -3.44 10.11 -19.38
CA GLU A 45 -3.34 11.55 -19.59
C GLU A 45 -2.11 11.93 -20.42
N ILE A 46 -0.94 11.36 -20.12
CA ILE A 46 0.28 11.58 -20.92
C ILE A 46 0.05 11.12 -22.36
N GLY A 47 -0.54 9.94 -22.52
CA GLY A 47 -0.85 9.38 -23.84
C GLY A 47 -1.75 10.32 -24.65
N ALA A 48 -2.82 10.83 -24.04
CA ALA A 48 -3.74 11.78 -24.66
C ALA A 48 -3.06 13.10 -25.06
N ARG A 49 -2.22 13.66 -24.17
CA ARG A 49 -1.43 14.88 -24.47
C ARG A 49 -0.46 14.67 -25.63
N SER A 50 0.23 13.54 -25.65
CA SER A 50 1.15 13.16 -26.72
C SER A 50 0.45 13.06 -28.08
N ILE A 51 -0.73 12.44 -28.13
CA ILE A 51 -1.57 12.38 -29.36
C ILE A 51 -1.95 13.78 -29.85
N ASN A 52 -2.19 14.72 -28.93
CA ASN A 52 -2.49 16.11 -29.24
C ASN A 52 -1.25 16.97 -29.58
N GLY A 53 -0.06 16.36 -29.65
CA GLY A 53 1.20 17.07 -29.97
C GLY A 53 1.79 17.86 -28.79
N GLU A 54 1.21 17.76 -27.59
CA GLU A 54 1.74 18.36 -26.38
C GLU A 54 2.86 17.49 -25.81
N LYS A 55 4.05 18.08 -25.65
CA LYS A 55 5.17 17.39 -25.01
C LYS A 55 5.02 17.46 -23.50
N SER A 56 5.06 16.28 -22.86
CA SER A 56 5.23 16.20 -21.42
C SER A 56 6.62 16.72 -21.00
N LYS A 57 6.69 17.39 -19.84
CA LYS A 57 7.94 17.81 -19.23
C LYS A 57 8.49 16.64 -18.41
N GLY A 58 9.67 16.14 -18.78
CA GLY A 58 10.28 14.98 -18.10
C GLY A 58 10.48 15.14 -16.58
N GLU A 59 10.63 16.37 -16.09
CA GLU A 59 10.66 16.67 -14.65
C GLU A 59 9.33 16.37 -13.96
N VAL A 60 8.20 16.66 -14.61
CA VAL A 60 6.86 16.40 -14.09
C VAL A 60 6.60 14.89 -14.03
N GLU A 61 7.00 14.15 -15.07
CA GLU A 61 6.89 12.69 -15.07
C GLU A 61 7.73 12.04 -13.97
N THR A 62 8.94 12.59 -13.77
CA THR A 62 9.83 12.11 -12.73
C THR A 62 9.22 12.35 -11.35
N ALA A 63 8.68 13.55 -11.10
CA ALA A 63 8.04 13.89 -9.84
C ALA A 63 6.82 12.99 -9.55
N ILE A 64 5.97 12.73 -10.54
CA ILE A 64 4.77 11.89 -10.36
C ILE A 64 5.15 10.42 -10.12
N ARG A 65 6.20 9.93 -10.78
CA ARG A 65 6.75 8.60 -10.50
C ARG A 65 7.28 8.50 -9.07
N GLU A 66 8.09 9.47 -8.64
CA GLU A 66 8.65 9.52 -7.28
C GLU A 66 7.55 9.61 -6.22
N GLU A 67 6.53 10.43 -6.45
CA GLU A 67 5.35 10.54 -5.59
C GLU A 67 4.58 9.22 -5.52
N SER A 68 4.35 8.58 -6.67
CA SER A 68 3.70 7.26 -6.74
C SER A 68 4.50 6.21 -5.96
N ASP A 69 5.82 6.18 -6.11
CA ASP A 69 6.70 5.24 -5.40
C ASP A 69 6.70 5.51 -3.89
N PHE A 70 6.70 6.78 -3.48
CA PHE A 70 6.56 7.18 -2.09
C PHE A 70 5.24 6.68 -1.50
N PHE A 71 4.11 6.92 -2.17
CA PHE A 71 2.80 6.45 -1.70
C PHE A 71 2.72 4.93 -1.63
N ARG A 72 3.27 4.22 -2.63
CA ARG A 72 3.35 2.74 -2.60
C ARG A 72 4.15 2.26 -1.38
N SER A 73 5.27 2.89 -1.06
CA SER A 73 6.08 2.55 0.11
C SER A 73 5.36 2.83 1.43
N ALA A 74 4.73 4.01 1.54
CA ALA A 74 3.98 4.41 2.73
C ALA A 74 2.80 3.48 3.01
N VAL A 75 2.02 3.13 1.98
CA VAL A 75 0.88 2.21 2.11
C VAL A 75 1.35 0.82 2.54
N ASN A 76 2.40 0.26 1.91
CA ASN A 76 2.93 -1.04 2.33
C ASN A 76 3.40 -1.02 3.79
N THR A 77 4.07 0.06 4.22
CA THR A 77 4.52 0.22 5.61
C THR A 77 3.35 0.23 6.59
N VAL A 78 2.26 0.93 6.25
CA VAL A 78 1.06 0.98 7.11
C VAL A 78 0.37 -0.38 7.18
N ILE A 79 0.25 -1.09 6.05
CA ILE A 79 -0.30 -2.44 5.98
C ILE A 79 0.52 -3.38 6.88
N GLU A 80 1.85 -3.35 6.73
CA GLU A 80 2.80 -4.14 7.53
C GLU A 80 2.63 -3.92 9.02
N ARG A 81 2.65 -2.65 9.45
CA ARG A 81 2.50 -2.28 10.87
C ARG A 81 1.15 -2.71 11.43
N THR A 82 0.07 -2.43 10.70
CA THR A 82 -1.28 -2.78 11.13
C THR A 82 -1.44 -4.27 11.29
N ILE A 83 -0.92 -5.06 10.35
CA ILE A 83 -1.00 -6.52 10.41
C ILE A 83 -0.14 -7.05 11.54
N ALA A 84 1.06 -6.52 11.73
CA ALA A 84 1.89 -6.88 12.88
C ALA A 84 1.16 -6.61 14.20
N ASP A 85 0.42 -5.49 14.32
CA ASP A 85 -0.42 -5.22 15.50
C ASP A 85 -1.59 -6.18 15.64
N LEU A 86 -2.24 -6.56 14.54
CA LEU A 86 -3.32 -7.55 14.57
C LEU A 86 -2.80 -8.94 14.99
N ILE A 87 -1.61 -9.32 14.53
CA ILE A 87 -0.91 -10.54 14.89
C ILE A 87 -0.53 -10.52 16.37
N HIS A 88 0.05 -9.44 16.88
CA HIS A 88 0.55 -9.39 18.26
C HIS A 88 -0.47 -8.81 19.25
N ARG A 89 -1.72 -8.61 18.85
CA ARG A 89 -2.78 -8.12 19.73
C ARG A 89 -2.92 -9.02 20.96
N GLY A 90 -2.68 -8.46 22.14
CA GLY A 90 -2.70 -9.16 23.43
C GLY A 90 -1.32 -9.57 23.95
N ASP A 91 -0.26 -9.40 23.16
CA ASP A 91 1.13 -9.59 23.58
C ASP A 91 1.63 -8.37 24.36
N LYS A 92 2.05 -8.60 25.61
CA LYS A 92 2.55 -7.55 26.53
C LYS A 92 3.95 -7.06 26.15
N GLU A 93 4.76 -7.89 25.49
CA GLU A 93 6.12 -7.54 25.08
C GLU A 93 6.11 -6.79 23.73
N TRP A 94 5.13 -7.04 22.86
CA TRP A 94 4.95 -6.28 21.61
C TRP A 94 4.72 -4.79 21.84
N LYS A 95 3.98 -4.43 22.90
CA LYS A 95 3.74 -3.03 23.25
C LYS A 95 5.03 -2.26 23.56
N LYS A 96 6.04 -2.93 24.14
CA LYS A 96 7.36 -2.35 24.43
C LYS A 96 8.25 -2.20 23.19
N PHE A 97 7.94 -2.92 22.10
CA PHE A 97 8.70 -2.86 20.85
C PHE A 97 8.46 -1.53 20.13
N TYR A 98 7.20 -1.09 20.01
CA TYR A 98 6.88 0.19 19.37
C TYR A 98 7.36 1.41 20.17
N GLU A 99 7.29 1.36 21.51
CA GLU A 99 7.80 2.45 22.38
C GLU A 99 9.32 2.68 22.27
N ARG A 100 10.07 1.80 21.60
CA ARG A 100 11.52 1.93 21.39
C ARG A 100 11.92 2.41 19.99
N VAL A 101 10.97 2.47 19.06
CA VAL A 101 11.22 2.81 17.65
C VAL A 101 10.81 4.26 17.34
N GLU A 102 10.12 4.94 18.27
CA GLU A 102 9.99 6.40 18.34
C GLU A 102 11.11 7.03 19.18
#